data_AF-A0A6I7NZY3-F1
#
_entry.id   AF-A0A6I7NZY3-F1
#
_cell.length_a   1.000
_cell.length_b   1.000
_cell.length_c   1.000
_cell.angle_alpha   90.00
_cell.angle_beta   90.00
_cell.angle_gamma   90.00
#
_symmetry.space_group_name_H-M   'P 1'
#
loop_
_entity.id
_entity.type
_entity.pdbx_description
1 polymer ?
#
loop_
_entity_poly.entity_id
_entity_poly.type
_entity_poly.pdbx_seq_one_letter_code
_entity_poly.pdbx_strand_id
1 'polypeptide(L)'
;MHFKTLLNYTLPALIFIAACGSDDTDKLTEFQINHGIGPVTQVIELGEIDLEKAEQGRQIFNTYCVACHQLDAVVTAPRLRNVANRREPEFILNYILNPIEMSNRHPVGRELSTSYPGVKAELGISESQAYLLLEYLRAANANEL
;
A
#
# COMPACT_ATOMS: atom_id res chain seq x y z
N MET A 1 54.87 59.70 -1.12
CA MET A 1 53.96 60.05 -2.22
C MET A 1 53.02 58.89 -2.46
N HIS A 2 51.72 59.18 -2.45
CA HIS A 2 50.62 58.24 -2.69
C HIS A 2 50.72 57.55 -4.05
N PHE A 3 50.31 56.29 -4.14
CA PHE A 3 49.23 55.90 -5.07
C PHE A 3 48.64 54.53 -4.66
N LYS A 4 47.37 54.55 -4.26
CA LYS A 4 46.48 53.39 -4.17
C LYS A 4 45.85 53.19 -5.55
N THR A 5 45.85 51.99 -6.13
CA THR A 5 44.85 51.58 -7.15
C THR A 5 44.75 50.05 -7.16
N LEU A 6 43.80 49.50 -6.38
CA LEU A 6 42.57 48.84 -6.83
C LEU A 6 42.80 47.49 -7.54
N LEU A 7 42.66 46.44 -6.72
CA LEU A 7 42.60 45.04 -7.10
C LEU A 7 41.14 44.72 -7.46
N ASN A 8 40.84 44.60 -8.75
CA ASN A 8 39.52 44.22 -9.25
C ASN A 8 39.31 42.71 -9.05
N TYR A 9 38.69 42.33 -7.94
CA TYR A 9 38.07 41.01 -7.79
C TYR A 9 36.59 41.12 -8.12
N THR A 10 36.23 40.78 -9.36
CA THR A 10 34.84 40.49 -9.70
C THR A 10 34.50 39.12 -9.10
N LEU A 11 33.88 39.13 -7.93
CA LEU A 11 33.25 37.96 -7.33
C LEU A 11 32.10 37.53 -8.25
N PRO A 12 32.08 36.31 -8.83
CA PRO A 12 30.87 35.85 -9.48
C PRO A 12 29.84 35.64 -8.37
N ALA A 13 28.73 36.38 -8.45
CA ALA A 13 27.56 36.13 -7.64
C ALA A 13 27.04 34.73 -8.01
N LEU A 14 27.43 33.72 -7.22
CA LEU A 14 26.77 32.42 -7.20
C LEU A 14 25.36 32.65 -6.68
N ILE A 15 24.45 32.88 -7.62
CA ILE A 15 23.01 32.76 -7.41
C ILE A 15 22.78 31.28 -7.05
N PHE A 16 22.75 31.00 -5.75
CA PHE A 16 22.17 29.77 -5.25
C PHE A 16 20.67 29.86 -5.55
N ILE A 17 20.27 29.31 -6.69
CA ILE A 17 18.89 28.96 -6.96
C ILE A 17 18.53 27.95 -5.88
N ALA A 18 17.76 28.38 -4.89
CA ALA A 18 17.09 27.48 -3.97
C ALA A 18 16.13 26.63 -4.82
N ALA A 19 16.60 25.45 -5.22
CA ALA A 19 15.75 24.40 -5.75
C ALA A 19 14.89 23.89 -4.59
N CYS A 20 13.79 24.58 -4.29
CA CYS A 20 12.66 23.97 -3.61
C CYS A 20 12.04 22.98 -4.60
N GLY A 21 12.65 21.81 -4.75
CA GLY A 21 11.97 20.64 -5.27
C GLY A 21 11.10 20.07 -4.17
N SER A 22 9.95 20.69 -3.89
CA SER A 22 8.85 19.97 -3.24
C SER A 22 8.05 19.31 -4.35
N ASP A 23 8.41 18.07 -4.65
CA ASP A 23 7.63 17.19 -5.51
C ASP A 23 6.32 16.86 -4.77
N ASP A 24 5.36 17.79 -4.80
CA ASP A 24 4.05 17.65 -4.16
C ASP A 24 3.18 16.59 -4.87
N THR A 25 3.66 15.97 -5.96
CA THR A 25 3.00 14.85 -6.64
C THR A 25 3.20 13.50 -5.93
N ASP A 26 4.08 13.44 -4.93
CA ASP A 26 4.47 12.20 -4.24
C ASP A 26 3.97 12.10 -2.79
N LYS A 27 3.21 13.09 -2.30
CA LYS A 27 2.67 13.08 -0.93
C LYS A 27 1.29 12.44 -0.88
N LEU A 28 1.20 11.33 -0.13
CA LEU A 28 -0.07 10.67 0.18
C LEU A 28 -0.89 11.51 1.15
N THR A 29 -2.22 11.47 1.02
CA THR A 29 -3.12 12.05 2.01
C THR A 29 -3.06 11.29 3.32
N GLU A 30 -3.51 11.90 4.42
CA GLU A 30 -3.60 11.21 5.72
C GLU A 30 -4.50 9.98 5.64
N PHE A 31 -5.61 10.06 4.90
CA PHE A 31 -6.46 8.90 4.63
C PHE A 31 -5.66 7.79 3.92
N GLN A 32 -4.92 8.11 2.86
CA GLN A 32 -4.14 7.12 2.11
C GLN A 32 -3.02 6.48 2.94
N ILE A 33 -2.44 7.22 3.87
CA ILE A 33 -1.41 6.70 4.80
C ILE A 33 -2.00 5.63 5.75
N ASN A 34 -3.24 5.83 6.18
CA ASN A 34 -3.90 4.94 7.15
C ASN A 34 -4.66 3.79 6.45
N HIS A 35 -5.27 4.05 5.30
CA HIS A 35 -6.24 3.18 4.63
C HIS A 35 -5.78 2.69 3.25
N GLY A 36 -4.56 3.04 2.82
CA GLY A 36 -4.02 2.66 1.52
C GLY A 36 -4.50 3.53 0.36
N ILE A 37 -3.91 3.28 -0.81
CA ILE A 37 -4.13 3.99 -2.07
C ILE A 37 -5.00 3.10 -2.95
N GLY A 38 -6.22 3.53 -3.25
CA GLY A 38 -7.10 2.76 -4.11
C GLY A 38 -8.53 3.32 -4.16
N PRO A 39 -9.48 2.56 -4.70
CA PRO A 39 -10.85 3.02 -4.92
C PRO A 39 -11.67 3.15 -3.62
N VAL A 40 -11.27 2.50 -2.53
CA VAL A 40 -11.94 2.64 -1.23
C VAL A 40 -11.44 3.90 -0.54
N THR A 41 -12.30 4.92 -0.50
CA THR A 41 -11.96 6.29 -0.07
C THR A 41 -12.78 6.78 1.12
N GLN A 42 -13.54 5.88 1.75
CA GLN A 42 -14.37 6.15 2.91
C GLN A 42 -14.18 5.05 3.95
N VAL A 43 -14.38 5.40 5.21
CA VAL A 43 -14.35 4.45 6.32
C VAL A 43 -15.53 3.47 6.19
N ILE A 44 -15.25 2.19 6.40
CA ILE A 44 -16.19 1.09 6.32
C ILE A 44 -16.48 0.58 7.72
N GLU A 45 -17.76 0.59 8.08
CA GLU A 45 -18.26 -0.06 9.28
C GLU A 45 -18.63 -1.50 8.95
N LEU A 46 -18.01 -2.46 9.64
CA LEU A 46 -18.28 -3.88 9.46
C LEU A 46 -19.21 -4.40 10.57
N GLY A 47 -20.19 -5.22 10.18
CA GLY A 47 -21.05 -5.94 11.11
C GLY A 47 -20.42 -7.26 11.59
N GLU A 48 -21.27 -8.19 12.03
CA GLU A 48 -20.87 -9.57 12.31
C GLU A 48 -20.27 -10.24 11.06
N ILE A 49 -19.47 -11.29 11.28
CA ILE A 49 -18.86 -12.06 10.19
C ILE A 49 -19.97 -12.81 9.44
N ASP A 50 -19.97 -12.68 8.11
CA ASP A 50 -20.93 -13.37 7.24
C ASP A 50 -20.26 -14.63 6.68
N LEU A 51 -20.56 -15.78 7.28
CA LEU A 51 -19.94 -17.05 6.91
C LEU A 51 -20.27 -17.50 5.48
N GLU A 52 -21.41 -17.10 4.92
CA GLU A 52 -21.75 -17.41 3.53
C GLU A 52 -20.84 -16.63 2.57
N LYS A 53 -20.67 -15.33 2.83
CA LYS A 53 -19.72 -14.50 2.07
C LYS A 53 -18.28 -14.94 2.27
N ALA A 54 -17.90 -15.35 3.48
CA ALA A 54 -16.58 -15.86 3.78
C ALA A 54 -16.26 -17.14 2.98
N GLU A 55 -17.23 -18.04 2.82
CA GLU A 55 -17.06 -19.23 1.97
C GLU A 55 -16.90 -18.88 0.49
N GLN A 56 -17.68 -17.92 -0.03
CA GLN A 56 -17.49 -17.41 -1.39
C GLN A 56 -16.10 -16.77 -1.56
N GLY A 57 -15.66 -15.99 -0.58
CA GLY A 57 -14.32 -15.41 -0.52
C GLY A 57 -13.22 -16.46 -0.52
N ARG A 58 -13.40 -17.59 0.19
CA ARG A 58 -12.46 -18.71 0.20
C ARG A 58 -12.27 -19.31 -1.21
N GLN A 59 -13.34 -19.42 -1.98
CA GLN A 59 -13.27 -19.93 -3.36
C GLN A 59 -12.47 -18.98 -4.26
N ILE A 60 -12.68 -17.67 -4.11
CA ILE A 60 -11.90 -16.64 -4.83
C ILE A 60 -10.44 -16.70 -4.38
N PHE A 61 -10.17 -16.82 -3.07
CA PHE A 61 -8.82 -16.94 -2.53
C PHE A 61 -8.07 -18.14 -3.11
N ASN A 62 -8.73 -19.29 -3.20
CA ASN A 62 -8.18 -20.51 -3.79
C ASN A 62 -7.92 -20.40 -5.30
N THR A 63 -8.61 -19.49 -5.98
CA THR A 63 -8.42 -19.28 -7.43
C THR A 63 -7.29 -18.29 -7.70
N TYR A 64 -7.22 -17.19 -6.95
CA TYR A 64 -6.39 -16.04 -7.28
C TYR A 64 -5.22 -15.81 -6.32
N CYS A 65 -5.32 -16.22 -5.06
CA CYS A 65 -4.38 -15.80 -4.02
C CYS A 65 -3.42 -16.90 -3.57
N VAL A 66 -3.86 -18.17 -3.56
CA VAL A 66 -3.08 -19.30 -3.01
C VAL A 66 -1.76 -19.60 -3.72
N ALA A 67 -1.62 -19.15 -4.97
CA ALA A 67 -0.36 -19.27 -5.70
C ALA A 67 0.78 -18.49 -5.01
N CYS A 68 0.46 -17.42 -4.27
CA CYS A 68 1.44 -16.56 -3.61
C CYS A 68 1.29 -16.53 -2.09
N HIS A 69 0.06 -16.60 -1.59
CA HIS A 69 -0.25 -16.44 -0.17
C HIS A 69 -0.76 -17.75 0.45
N GLN A 70 -0.37 -17.98 1.69
CA GLN A 70 -1.00 -18.96 2.57
C GLN A 70 -1.48 -18.26 3.83
N LEU A 71 -2.41 -18.87 4.57
CA LEU A 71 -2.86 -18.30 5.84
C LEU A 71 -1.72 -18.31 6.86
N ASP A 72 -1.00 -19.42 6.98
CA ASP A 72 -0.09 -19.66 8.10
C ASP A 72 1.39 -19.76 7.71
N ALA A 73 1.69 -19.78 6.42
CA ALA A 73 3.05 -19.92 5.90
C ALA A 73 3.41 -18.80 4.93
N VAL A 74 4.71 -18.51 4.81
CA VAL A 74 5.26 -17.69 3.74
C VAL A 74 5.59 -18.61 2.57
N VAL A 75 5.15 -18.23 1.36
CA VAL A 75 5.50 -18.95 0.12
C VAL A 75 6.31 -18.02 -0.77
N THR A 76 5.65 -17.14 -1.52
CA THR A 76 6.29 -16.03 -2.24
C THR A 76 5.86 -14.68 -1.68
N ALA A 77 4.75 -14.63 -0.94
CA ALA A 77 4.19 -13.44 -0.32
C ALA A 77 3.92 -13.67 1.19
N PRO A 78 3.65 -12.61 1.97
CA PRO A 78 3.39 -12.72 3.41
C PRO A 78 2.22 -13.65 3.74
N ARG A 79 2.30 -14.33 4.89
CA ARG A 79 1.16 -15.07 5.43
C ARG A 79 -0.01 -14.13 5.77
N LEU A 80 -1.24 -14.59 5.57
CA LEU A 80 -2.44 -13.73 5.67
C LEU A 80 -3.31 -13.99 6.90
N ARG A 81 -3.07 -15.03 7.71
CA ARG A 81 -3.79 -15.18 8.98
C ARG A 81 -3.58 -13.97 9.86
N ASN A 82 -4.65 -13.52 10.50
CA ASN A 82 -4.77 -12.35 11.35
C ASN A 82 -4.56 -11.02 10.62
N VAL A 83 -4.58 -10.97 9.28
CA VAL A 83 -4.37 -9.69 8.56
C VAL A 83 -5.48 -8.67 8.88
N ALA A 84 -6.73 -9.11 8.98
CA ALA A 84 -7.87 -8.25 9.36
C ALA A 84 -7.85 -7.84 10.84
N ASN A 85 -6.92 -8.36 11.65
CA ASN A 85 -6.67 -7.87 13.02
C ASN A 85 -5.51 -6.86 13.06
N ARG A 86 -4.71 -6.76 11.98
CA ARG A 86 -3.52 -5.90 11.90
C ARG A 86 -3.70 -4.69 10.99
N ARG A 87 -4.72 -4.71 10.14
CA ARG A 87 -4.99 -3.72 9.10
C ARG A 87 -6.48 -3.46 9.04
N GLU A 88 -6.82 -2.19 8.85
CA GLU A 88 -8.20 -1.76 8.64
C GLU A 88 -8.78 -2.36 7.35
N PRO A 89 -10.11 -2.51 7.25
CA PRO A 89 -10.79 -3.06 6.08
C PRO A 89 -10.40 -2.36 4.77
N GLU A 90 -10.35 -1.03 4.78
CA GLU A 90 -10.05 -0.23 3.59
C GLU A 90 -8.62 -0.50 3.10
N PHE A 91 -7.67 -0.67 4.04
CA PHE A 91 -6.29 -0.98 3.69
C PHE A 91 -6.19 -2.32 2.95
N ILE A 92 -6.89 -3.34 3.46
CA ILE A 92 -6.91 -4.67 2.85
C ILE A 92 -7.55 -4.60 1.46
N LEU A 93 -8.70 -3.94 1.34
CA LEU A 93 -9.41 -3.78 0.07
C LEU A 93 -8.57 -3.02 -0.96
N ASN A 94 -7.96 -1.89 -0.57
CA ASN A 94 -7.10 -1.11 -1.44
C ASN A 94 -5.84 -1.89 -1.87
N TYR A 95 -5.29 -2.77 -1.03
CA TYR A 95 -4.18 -3.63 -1.44
C TYR A 95 -4.62 -4.71 -2.45
N ILE A 96 -5.83 -5.26 -2.30
CA ILE A 96 -6.40 -6.23 -3.25
C ILE A 96 -6.72 -5.55 -4.60
N LEU A 97 -7.30 -4.36 -4.55
CA LEU A 97 -7.83 -3.65 -5.72
C LEU A 97 -6.78 -2.78 -6.43
N ASN A 98 -5.69 -2.40 -5.77
CA ASN A 98 -4.63 -1.57 -6.33
C ASN A 98 -3.22 -2.01 -5.88
N PRO A 99 -2.85 -3.29 -6.10
CA PRO A 99 -1.62 -3.86 -5.54
C PRO A 99 -0.35 -3.20 -6.08
N ILE A 100 -0.35 -2.77 -7.35
CA ILE A 100 0.84 -2.20 -8.01
C ILE A 100 1.19 -0.84 -7.42
N GLU A 101 0.22 0.06 -7.34
CA GLU A 101 0.45 1.40 -6.79
C GLU A 101 0.76 1.35 -5.30
N MET A 102 0.02 0.53 -4.54
CA MET A 102 0.31 0.26 -3.13
C MET A 102 1.77 -0.18 -2.94
N SER A 103 2.22 -1.12 -3.76
CA SER A 103 3.58 -1.67 -3.70
C SER A 103 4.67 -0.68 -4.12
N ASN A 104 4.34 0.34 -4.90
CA ASN A 104 5.32 1.31 -5.42
C ASN A 104 5.36 2.60 -4.59
N ARG A 105 4.23 3.03 -4.03
CA ARG A 105 4.10 4.35 -3.40
C ARG A 105 3.81 4.28 -1.90
N HIS A 106 2.96 3.35 -1.45
CA HIS A 106 2.59 3.29 -0.03
C HIS A 106 3.79 2.83 0.83
N PRO A 107 4.12 3.48 1.97
CA PRO A 107 5.27 3.11 2.80
C PRO A 107 5.32 1.61 3.15
N VAL A 108 4.20 1.07 3.65
CA VAL A 108 4.05 -0.37 3.95
C VAL A 108 4.21 -1.23 2.69
N GLY A 109 3.66 -0.81 1.54
CA GLY A 109 3.74 -1.58 0.31
C GLY A 109 5.16 -1.63 -0.26
N ARG A 110 5.93 -0.54 -0.14
CA ARG A 110 7.35 -0.51 -0.53
C ARG A 110 8.22 -1.39 0.37
N GLU A 111 7.97 -1.36 1.67
CA GLU A 111 8.65 -2.23 2.64
C GLU A 111 8.37 -3.71 2.33
N LEU A 112 7.10 -4.07 2.11
CA LEU A 112 6.72 -5.42 1.71
C LEU A 112 7.35 -5.80 0.37
N SER A 113 7.38 -4.91 -0.61
CA SER A 113 8.01 -5.17 -1.92
C SER A 113 9.51 -5.43 -1.83
N THR A 114 10.18 -4.84 -0.85
CA THR A 114 11.61 -5.09 -0.58
C THR A 114 11.81 -6.49 0.00
N SER A 115 10.91 -6.93 0.87
CA SER A 115 10.96 -8.24 1.52
C SER A 115 10.44 -9.39 0.64
N TYR A 116 9.54 -9.08 -0.31
CA TYR A 116 8.85 -10.03 -1.19
C TYR A 116 8.92 -9.56 -2.66
N PRO A 117 10.11 -9.54 -3.28
CA PRO A 117 10.28 -9.07 -4.64
C PRO A 117 9.56 -10.00 -5.64
N GLY A 118 8.72 -9.44 -6.51
CA GLY A 118 8.03 -10.16 -7.59
C GLY A 118 6.52 -10.39 -7.39
N VAL A 119 5.95 -10.02 -6.25
CA VAL A 119 4.50 -10.17 -5.99
C VAL A 119 3.78 -8.84 -6.19
N LYS A 120 3.56 -8.46 -7.45
CA LYS A 120 2.78 -7.27 -7.83
C LYS A 120 1.91 -7.58 -9.04
N ALA A 121 0.87 -8.40 -8.83
CA ALA A 121 -0.02 -8.82 -9.90
C ALA A 121 -1.39 -8.15 -9.75
N GLU A 122 -1.86 -7.56 -10.84
CA GLU A 122 -3.26 -7.16 -10.97
C GLU A 122 -4.04 -8.35 -11.51
N LEU A 123 -4.96 -8.88 -10.71
CA LEU A 123 -5.63 -10.16 -10.97
C LEU A 123 -7.06 -10.00 -11.50
N GLY A 124 -7.48 -8.78 -11.82
CA GLY A 124 -8.83 -8.47 -12.30
C GLY A 124 -9.93 -8.71 -11.27
N ILE A 125 -9.59 -8.65 -9.97
CA ILE A 125 -10.55 -8.79 -8.86
C ILE A 125 -11.48 -7.58 -8.85
N SER A 126 -12.78 -7.80 -8.93
CA SER A 126 -13.77 -6.74 -8.79
C SER A 126 -13.87 -6.26 -7.33
N GLU A 127 -14.43 -5.07 -7.12
CA GLU A 127 -14.71 -4.57 -5.77
C GLU A 127 -15.57 -5.55 -4.96
N SER A 128 -16.64 -6.08 -5.55
CA SER A 128 -17.49 -7.08 -4.88
C SER A 128 -16.73 -8.35 -4.48
N GLN A 129 -15.81 -8.84 -5.32
CA GLN A 129 -14.96 -9.99 -4.99
C GLN A 129 -13.96 -9.65 -3.88
N ALA A 130 -13.42 -8.42 -3.85
CA ALA A 130 -12.53 -7.97 -2.78
C ALA A 130 -13.24 -7.95 -1.42
N TYR A 131 -14.51 -7.54 -1.35
CA TYR A 131 -15.29 -7.62 -0.11
C TYR A 131 -15.55 -9.07 0.34
N LEU A 132 -15.78 -10.01 -0.59
CA LEU A 132 -15.87 -11.43 -0.25
C LEU A 132 -14.54 -11.97 0.29
N LEU A 133 -13.42 -11.60 -0.33
CA LEU A 133 -12.07 -11.93 0.17
C LEU A 133 -11.82 -11.35 1.56
N LEU A 134 -12.26 -10.12 1.83
CA LEU A 134 -12.18 -9.52 3.15
C LEU A 134 -12.96 -10.34 4.19
N GLU A 135 -14.20 -10.74 3.91
CA GLU A 135 -14.97 -11.62 4.81
C GLU A 135 -14.26 -12.94 5.09
N TYR A 136 -13.69 -13.56 4.06
CA TYR A 136 -12.89 -14.77 4.25
C TYR A 136 -11.69 -14.53 5.19
N LEU A 137 -10.95 -13.46 4.99
CA LEU A 137 -9.80 -13.09 5.83
C LEU A 137 -10.22 -12.71 7.26
N ARG A 138 -11.45 -12.23 7.48
CA ARG A 138 -12.01 -12.01 8.83
C ARG A 138 -12.34 -13.34 9.50
N ALA A 139 -13.09 -14.22 8.84
CA ALA A 139 -13.49 -15.52 9.36
C ALA A 139 -12.30 -16.44 9.67
N ALA A 140 -11.28 -16.43 8.80
CA ALA A 140 -10.04 -17.17 9.01
C ALA A 140 -9.27 -16.74 10.28
N ASN A 141 -9.48 -15.51 10.79
CA ASN A 141 -8.84 -15.05 12.03
C ASN A 141 -9.57 -15.53 13.28
N ALA A 142 -10.89 -15.66 13.20
CA ALA A 142 -11.73 -16.11 14.30
C ALA A 142 -11.65 -17.63 14.54
N ASN A 143 -10.87 -18.36 13.72
CA ASN A 143 -10.88 -19.84 13.65
C ASN A 143 -12.30 -20.39 13.41
N GLU A 144 -13.13 -19.61 12.71
CA GLU A 144 -14.49 -20.01 12.34
C GLU A 144 -14.52 -20.81 11.02
N LEU A 145 -13.35 -21.00 10.39
CA LEU A 145 -13.10 -21.79 9.19
C LEU A 145 -11.85 -22.66 9.34
#